data_AF-A0A182PPE1-F1
#
_entry.id   AF-A0A182PPE1-F1
#
_cell.length_a   1.000
_cell.length_b   1.000
_cell.length_c   1.000
_cell.angle_alpha   90.00
_cell.angle_beta   90.00
_cell.angle_gamma   90.00
#
_symmetry.space_group_name_H-M   'P 1'
#
loop_
_entity.id
_entity.type
_entity.pdbx_description
1 polymer ?
#
loop_
_entity_poly.entity_id
_entity_poly.type
_entity_poly.pdbx_seq_one_letter_code
_entity_poly.pdbx_strand_id
1 'polypeptide(L)'
;MSLALLRTLCRHQQHVLQQRQPVSFVSSSAARCAIRFQSTTGSDDGPKQDGNDKQSTKERLAVKYSRENVKRNVQGYVFSRFFDYVKNYDKVIEKKFPSAVHVYRVFLVGVRDFFNDMKKLVKVTKIVYSHDNDLRCLTRKEIELYYQMPRDMKKVAPVLLISALPFANYVIFPLAYMYPRTLLTSHFWSAQQKVDFAQIDLRNRLLYNRRVFRCMQSKLDALKKTHDPAYEKFSYILGLLGSGLHPTSEEILDVKDVFQRPPFHLNSLSSSHLKYLCRLHDIHAVLLRRFRLSERAYVVHHMDMAIKREGGVHNMPIESLKNACYIRGLNANNMSAESMIEWLQEWVRVSLVVDEDCISMLLHLPILLSYNHTSNWILIH
;
A
#
# COMPACT_ATOMS: atom_id res chain seq x y z
N MET A 1 -11.39 -8.84 -10.45
CA MET A 1 -10.71 -8.02 -11.48
C MET A 1 -10.96 -8.68 -12.81
N SER A 2 -11.99 -8.18 -13.47
CA SER A 2 -12.73 -8.80 -14.56
C SER A 2 -11.90 -8.87 -15.84
N LEU A 3 -12.19 -9.86 -16.68
CA LEU A 3 -11.76 -9.99 -18.09
C LEU A 3 -11.91 -8.70 -18.92
N ALA A 4 -12.66 -7.71 -18.42
CA ALA A 4 -12.73 -6.35 -18.95
C ALA A 4 -11.37 -5.62 -19.02
N LEU A 5 -10.45 -5.85 -18.07
CA LEU A 5 -9.08 -5.26 -18.10
C LEU A 5 -8.17 -5.95 -19.14
N LEU A 6 -8.38 -7.25 -19.36
CA LEU A 6 -7.70 -8.02 -20.40
C LEU A 6 -8.15 -7.61 -21.81
N ARG A 7 -9.44 -7.24 -21.96
CA ARG A 7 -9.99 -6.74 -23.23
C ARG A 7 -9.60 -5.29 -23.52
N THR A 8 -9.39 -4.45 -22.52
CA THR A 8 -8.99 -3.05 -22.72
C THR A 8 -7.53 -2.93 -23.14
N LEU A 9 -6.62 -3.70 -22.53
CA LEU A 9 -5.22 -3.73 -22.96
C LEU A 9 -5.05 -4.33 -24.38
N CYS A 10 -5.88 -5.30 -24.75
CA CYS A 10 -5.85 -5.89 -26.10
C CYS A 10 -6.51 -4.98 -27.17
N ARG A 11 -7.49 -4.15 -26.79
CA ARG A 11 -8.10 -3.13 -27.69
C ARG A 11 -7.21 -1.90 -27.88
N HIS A 12 -6.36 -1.58 -26.91
CA HIS A 12 -5.48 -0.41 -26.99
C HIS A 12 -4.44 -0.53 -28.13
N GLN A 13 -4.10 -1.76 -28.55
CA GLN A 13 -3.24 -2.00 -29.71
C GLN A 13 -3.92 -1.67 -31.06
N GLN A 14 -5.25 -1.52 -31.09
CA GLN A 14 -6.02 -1.22 -32.32
C GLN A 14 -6.54 0.22 -32.42
N HIS A 15 -6.59 0.97 -31.31
CA HIS A 15 -7.18 2.32 -31.28
C HIS A 15 -6.20 3.47 -31.58
N VAL A 16 -4.88 3.20 -31.65
CA VAL A 16 -3.85 4.22 -31.94
C VAL A 16 -3.90 4.75 -33.38
N LEU A 17 -4.70 4.15 -34.27
CA LEU A 17 -4.85 4.60 -35.67
C LEU A 17 -6.03 5.53 -35.95
N GLN A 18 -6.87 5.87 -34.96
CA GLN A 18 -8.00 6.75 -35.23
C GLN A 18 -8.45 7.51 -33.98
N GLN A 19 -7.99 8.76 -33.85
CA GLN A 19 -8.88 9.94 -33.87
C GLN A 19 -8.11 11.24 -33.59
N ARG A 20 -8.37 12.25 -34.42
CA ARG A 20 -8.10 13.67 -34.15
C ARG A 20 -9.40 14.34 -33.68
N GLN A 21 -9.26 15.03 -32.54
CA GLN A 21 -9.89 16.29 -32.09
C GLN A 21 -11.20 16.36 -31.27
N PRO A 22 -11.31 17.37 -30.36
CA PRO A 22 -12.27 17.43 -29.25
C PRO A 22 -13.17 18.70 -29.22
N VAL A 23 -14.25 18.73 -28.41
CA VAL A 23 -14.92 20.00 -28.03
C VAL A 23 -15.57 19.99 -26.60
N SER A 24 -15.13 20.98 -25.82
CA SER A 24 -15.59 21.78 -24.64
C SER A 24 -16.87 21.59 -23.76
N PHE A 25 -16.65 21.81 -22.44
CA PHE A 25 -17.31 22.68 -21.40
C PHE A 25 -18.85 22.80 -21.22
N VAL A 26 -19.32 22.88 -19.95
CA VAL A 26 -19.82 24.10 -19.24
C VAL A 26 -20.37 23.75 -17.81
N SER A 27 -20.35 24.76 -16.92
CA SER A 27 -20.61 24.84 -15.47
C SER A 27 -22.02 25.37 -15.09
N SER A 28 -22.45 25.21 -13.83
CA SER A 28 -23.24 26.17 -12.97
C SER A 28 -23.75 25.45 -11.70
N SER A 29 -23.44 25.84 -10.44
CA SER A 29 -24.10 26.83 -9.53
C SER A 29 -25.57 26.48 -9.17
N ALA A 30 -26.19 26.75 -8.01
CA ALA A 30 -25.91 27.25 -6.67
C ALA A 30 -27.27 27.15 -5.90
N ALA A 31 -27.30 27.10 -4.55
CA ALA A 31 -28.28 27.81 -3.70
C ALA A 31 -28.25 27.35 -2.23
N ARG A 32 -28.27 28.34 -1.33
CA ARG A 32 -28.40 28.24 0.13
C ARG A 32 -29.87 28.42 0.52
N CYS A 33 -30.29 27.88 1.66
CA CYS A 33 -31.42 28.42 2.41
C CYS A 33 -31.14 28.34 3.92
N ALA A 34 -31.27 29.48 4.58
CA ALA A 34 -31.16 29.67 6.02
C ALA A 34 -32.57 29.71 6.63
N ILE A 35 -32.74 29.19 7.85
CA ILE A 35 -33.90 29.48 8.72
C ILE A 35 -33.38 29.73 10.13
N ARG A 36 -33.88 30.82 10.73
CA ARG A 36 -33.57 31.38 12.04
C ARG A 36 -34.84 31.41 12.90
N PHE A 37 -34.63 31.48 14.21
CA PHE A 37 -35.54 31.88 15.31
C PHE A 37 -36.44 30.76 15.88
N GLN A 38 -36.73 30.67 17.18
CA GLN A 38 -36.62 31.65 18.27
C GLN A 38 -36.60 30.92 19.64
N SER A 39 -35.83 31.45 20.58
CA SER A 39 -35.80 31.06 22.00
C SER A 39 -36.66 32.03 22.81
N THR A 40 -37.57 31.54 23.64
CA THR A 40 -38.30 32.34 24.62
C THR A 40 -37.70 32.15 26.02
N THR A 41 -37.19 33.23 26.58
CA THR A 41 -36.91 33.39 28.02
C THR A 41 -37.92 34.39 28.54
N GLY A 42 -38.49 34.12 29.72
CA GLY A 42 -39.41 35.00 30.41
C GLY A 42 -39.27 34.73 31.90
N SER A 43 -38.63 35.67 32.59
CA SER A 43 -38.52 35.78 34.03
C SER A 43 -39.76 36.51 34.56
N ASP A 44 -40.26 36.13 35.74
CA ASP A 44 -41.19 36.96 36.51
C ASP A 44 -40.88 36.81 38.01
N ASP A 45 -40.89 37.94 38.72
CA ASP A 45 -40.36 38.14 40.07
C ASP A 45 -41.46 38.27 41.16
N GLY A 46 -41.22 37.63 42.31
CA GLY A 46 -41.64 38.05 43.67
C GLY A 46 -43.04 37.65 44.19
N PRO A 47 -43.32 37.70 45.53
CA PRO A 47 -42.45 38.02 46.68
C PRO A 47 -42.46 36.97 47.83
N LYS A 48 -41.55 37.18 48.81
CA LYS A 48 -41.35 36.39 50.04
C LYS A 48 -42.51 36.54 51.05
N GLN A 49 -42.85 35.45 51.74
CA GLN A 49 -43.55 35.48 53.03
C GLN A 49 -42.89 34.47 53.99
N ASP A 50 -42.25 35.00 55.03
CA ASP A 50 -41.67 34.29 56.16
C ASP A 50 -42.79 33.80 57.09
N GLY A 51 -42.79 32.50 57.44
CA GLY A 51 -43.65 31.99 58.50
C GLY A 51 -44.19 30.57 58.32
N ASN A 52 -43.37 29.56 57.97
CA ASN A 52 -43.80 28.16 58.13
C ASN A 52 -42.66 27.12 58.20
N ASP A 53 -41.47 27.50 58.66
CA ASP A 53 -40.27 26.69 58.43
C ASP A 53 -40.18 25.39 59.25
N LYS A 54 -40.88 25.23 60.37
CA LYS A 54 -40.75 24.00 61.18
C LYS A 54 -41.72 22.88 60.79
N GLN A 55 -42.93 23.20 60.34
CA GLN A 55 -43.94 22.21 59.94
C GLN A 55 -43.74 21.76 58.48
N SER A 56 -43.45 22.71 57.58
CA SER A 56 -43.04 22.46 56.19
C SER A 56 -41.78 21.59 56.10
N THR A 57 -40.82 21.78 57.01
CA THR A 57 -39.58 20.99 57.02
C THR A 57 -39.83 19.55 57.48
N LYS A 58 -40.73 19.31 58.45
CA LYS A 58 -41.09 17.96 58.90
C LYS A 58 -41.81 17.15 57.81
N GLU A 59 -42.74 17.78 57.08
CA GLU A 59 -43.42 17.16 55.93
C GLU A 59 -42.48 16.94 54.74
N ARG A 60 -41.61 17.92 54.42
CA ARG A 60 -40.57 17.76 53.38
C ARG A 60 -39.60 16.64 53.72
N LEU A 61 -39.22 16.48 54.99
CA LEU A 61 -38.39 15.37 55.45
C LEU A 61 -39.14 14.03 55.38
N ALA A 62 -40.41 13.97 55.81
CA ALA A 62 -41.22 12.75 55.71
C ALA A 62 -41.43 12.29 54.25
N VAL A 63 -41.64 13.23 53.32
CA VAL A 63 -41.72 12.97 51.88
C VAL A 63 -40.35 12.54 51.33
N LYS A 64 -39.25 13.16 51.76
CA LYS A 64 -37.88 12.82 51.32
C LYS A 64 -37.42 11.43 51.82
N TYR A 65 -37.85 11.02 53.00
CA TYR A 65 -37.56 9.70 53.60
C TYR A 65 -38.68 8.66 53.39
N SER A 66 -39.72 9.01 52.62
CA SER A 66 -40.75 8.05 52.19
C SER A 66 -40.13 6.91 51.39
N ARG A 67 -40.57 5.68 51.66
CA ARG A 67 -40.02 4.43 51.10
C ARG A 67 -39.97 4.43 49.57
N GLU A 68 -40.92 5.10 48.90
CA GLU A 68 -40.95 5.27 47.44
C GLU A 68 -39.92 6.27 46.91
N ASN A 69 -39.74 7.41 47.59
CA ASN A 69 -38.72 8.39 47.22
C ASN A 69 -37.30 7.87 47.49
N VAL A 70 -37.11 7.11 48.56
CA VAL A 70 -35.84 6.42 48.82
C VAL A 70 -35.56 5.38 47.73
N LYS A 71 -36.54 4.58 47.31
CA LYS A 71 -36.39 3.63 46.19
C LYS A 71 -36.08 4.32 44.86
N ARG A 72 -36.77 5.41 44.52
CA ARG A 72 -36.52 6.19 43.29
C ARG A 72 -35.14 6.84 43.29
N ASN A 73 -34.70 7.38 44.44
CA ASN A 73 -33.36 7.96 44.58
C ASN A 73 -32.25 6.91 44.51
N VAL A 74 -32.45 5.73 45.11
CA VAL A 74 -31.50 4.61 45.00
C VAL A 74 -31.45 4.08 43.57
N GLN A 75 -32.59 3.91 42.90
CA GLN A 75 -32.65 3.55 41.48
C GLN A 75 -31.93 4.60 40.62
N GLY A 76 -32.26 5.88 40.77
CA GLY A 76 -31.61 6.97 40.05
C GLY A 76 -30.09 7.03 40.29
N TYR A 77 -29.64 6.80 41.52
CA TYR A 77 -28.22 6.71 41.86
C TYR A 77 -27.52 5.52 41.19
N VAL A 78 -28.13 4.32 41.25
CA VAL A 78 -27.61 3.11 40.60
C VAL A 78 -27.58 3.28 39.07
N PHE A 79 -28.62 3.86 38.49
CA PHE A 79 -28.65 4.20 37.06
C PHE A 79 -27.58 5.24 36.72
N SER A 80 -27.38 6.29 37.53
CA SER A 80 -26.33 7.29 37.28
C SER A 80 -24.93 6.68 37.36
N ARG A 81 -24.67 5.82 38.37
CA ARG A 81 -23.41 5.08 38.52
C ARG A 81 -23.17 4.12 37.36
N PHE A 82 -24.21 3.45 36.87
CA PHE A 82 -24.13 2.61 35.69
C PHE A 82 -23.82 3.43 34.45
N PHE A 83 -24.51 4.56 34.22
CA PHE A 83 -24.23 5.46 33.11
C PHE A 83 -22.84 6.10 33.20
N ASP A 84 -22.37 6.45 34.40
CA ASP A 84 -21.02 6.97 34.62
C ASP A 84 -19.95 5.90 34.41
N TYR A 85 -20.23 4.64 34.78
CA TYR A 85 -19.38 3.50 34.48
C TYR A 85 -19.32 3.24 32.97
N VAL A 86 -20.48 3.26 32.29
CA VAL A 86 -20.57 3.09 30.82
C VAL A 86 -19.85 4.24 30.11
N LYS A 87 -20.02 5.50 30.56
CA LYS A 87 -19.31 6.67 30.01
C LYS A 87 -17.81 6.61 30.21
N ASN A 88 -17.33 6.05 31.32
CA ASN A 88 -15.91 5.89 31.62
C ASN A 88 -15.37 4.50 31.24
N TYR A 89 -16.16 3.68 30.55
CA TYR A 89 -15.82 2.29 30.27
C TYR A 89 -14.55 2.17 29.42
N ASP A 90 -14.34 3.10 28.49
CA ASP A 90 -13.10 3.19 27.70
C ASP A 90 -11.85 3.30 28.59
N LYS A 91 -11.91 4.14 29.64
CA LYS A 91 -10.81 4.30 30.60
C LYS A 91 -10.60 3.06 31.47
N VAL A 92 -11.70 2.36 31.79
CA VAL A 92 -11.65 1.12 32.57
C VAL A 92 -11.02 0.00 31.75
N ILE A 93 -11.38 -0.14 30.47
CA ILE A 93 -10.78 -1.12 29.56
C ILE A 93 -9.30 -0.79 29.32
N GLU A 94 -8.96 0.49 29.09
CA GLU A 94 -7.57 0.91 28.88
C GLU A 94 -6.67 0.57 30.07
N LYS A 95 -7.20 0.70 31.30
CA LYS A 95 -6.49 0.32 32.52
C LYS A 95 -6.40 -1.20 32.74
N LYS A 96 -7.44 -1.96 32.41
CA LYS A 96 -7.49 -3.42 32.66
C LYS A 96 -6.84 -4.25 31.55
N PHE A 97 -6.91 -3.80 30.31
CA PHE A 97 -6.45 -4.52 29.12
C PHE A 97 -5.74 -3.58 28.13
N PRO A 98 -4.60 -2.98 28.51
CA PRO A 98 -3.90 -2.01 27.67
C PRO A 98 -3.51 -2.56 26.30
N SER A 99 -3.06 -3.82 26.23
CA SER A 99 -2.70 -4.47 24.97
C SER A 99 -3.89 -4.64 24.01
N ALA A 100 -5.06 -5.01 24.53
CA ALA A 100 -6.26 -5.18 23.72
C ALA A 100 -6.74 -3.83 23.14
N VAL A 101 -6.67 -2.76 23.95
CA VAL A 101 -6.99 -1.40 23.50
C VAL A 101 -6.01 -0.93 22.42
N HIS A 102 -4.72 -1.22 22.57
CA HIS A 102 -3.73 -0.88 21.55
C HIS A 102 -4.05 -1.57 20.21
N VAL A 103 -4.33 -2.87 20.22
CA VAL A 103 -4.70 -3.63 19.02
C VAL A 103 -5.97 -3.07 18.38
N TYR A 104 -6.99 -2.76 19.18
CA TYR A 104 -8.22 -2.15 18.70
C TYR A 104 -7.98 -0.78 18.04
N ARG A 105 -7.15 0.07 18.65
CA ARG A 105 -6.79 1.39 18.08
C ARG A 105 -6.05 1.24 16.75
N VAL A 106 -5.04 0.37 16.68
CA VAL A 106 -4.30 0.08 15.43
C VAL A 106 -5.27 -0.40 14.34
N PHE A 107 -6.19 -1.30 14.70
CA PHE A 107 -7.20 -1.80 13.77
C PHE A 107 -8.14 -0.69 13.27
N LEU A 108 -8.68 0.16 14.16
CA LEU A 108 -9.57 1.26 13.78
C LEU A 108 -8.88 2.28 12.87
N VAL A 109 -7.63 2.62 13.15
CA VAL A 109 -6.81 3.47 12.27
C VAL A 109 -6.67 2.79 10.91
N GLY A 110 -6.37 1.49 10.88
CA GLY A 110 -6.26 0.71 9.65
C GLY A 110 -7.56 0.68 8.83
N VAL A 111 -8.72 0.53 9.48
CA VAL A 111 -10.04 0.63 8.80
C VAL A 111 -10.18 2.00 8.13
N ARG A 112 -9.91 3.08 8.87
CA ARG A 112 -10.00 4.45 8.34
C ARG A 112 -9.09 4.65 7.14
N ASP A 113 -7.82 4.24 7.25
CA ASP A 113 -6.83 4.40 6.19
C ASP A 113 -7.21 3.58 4.95
N PHE A 114 -7.64 2.33 5.14
CA PHE A 114 -8.12 1.47 4.05
C PHE A 114 -9.31 2.09 3.30
N PHE A 115 -10.29 2.64 4.02
CA PHE A 115 -11.43 3.34 3.40
C PHE A 115 -11.00 4.60 2.64
N ASN A 116 -10.05 5.36 3.19
CA ASN A 116 -9.53 6.55 2.52
C ASN A 116 -8.80 6.19 1.22
N ASP A 117 -7.98 5.15 1.25
CA ASP A 117 -7.22 4.68 0.09
C ASP A 117 -8.14 4.03 -0.96
N MET A 118 -9.20 3.34 -0.54
CA MET A 118 -10.27 2.89 -1.45
C MET A 118 -10.98 4.08 -2.14
N LYS A 119 -11.30 5.14 -1.40
CA LYS A 119 -11.91 6.36 -1.99
C LYS A 119 -10.96 7.05 -2.97
N LYS A 120 -9.66 7.12 -2.64
CA LYS A 120 -8.64 7.66 -3.55
C LYS A 120 -8.49 6.80 -4.80
N LEU A 121 -8.51 5.46 -4.68
CA LEU A 121 -8.46 4.56 -5.82
C LEU A 121 -9.58 4.87 -6.82
N VAL A 122 -10.81 5.12 -6.35
CA VAL A 122 -11.93 5.49 -7.24
C VAL A 122 -11.63 6.77 -8.02
N LYS A 123 -11.06 7.79 -7.36
CA LYS A 123 -10.66 9.05 -8.01
C LYS A 123 -9.55 8.82 -9.04
N VAL A 124 -8.49 8.12 -8.66
CA VAL A 124 -7.35 7.79 -9.53
C VAL A 124 -7.82 7.00 -10.75
N THR A 125 -8.67 6.01 -10.54
CA THR A 125 -9.24 5.19 -11.61
C THR A 125 -10.05 6.06 -12.59
N LYS A 126 -10.83 7.03 -12.11
CA LYS A 126 -11.54 7.98 -12.98
C LYS A 126 -10.57 8.83 -13.81
N ILE A 127 -9.47 9.30 -13.22
CA ILE A 127 -8.44 10.08 -13.93
C ILE A 127 -7.83 9.23 -15.05
N VAL A 128 -7.41 8.00 -14.75
CA VAL A 128 -6.83 7.06 -15.71
C VAL A 128 -7.78 6.79 -16.88
N TYR A 129 -9.06 6.49 -16.60
CA TYR A 129 -10.04 6.27 -17.66
C TYR A 129 -10.32 7.52 -18.51
N SER A 130 -10.21 8.72 -17.92
CA SER A 130 -10.41 9.98 -18.66
C SER A 130 -9.22 10.31 -19.58
N HIS A 131 -8.05 9.71 -19.34
CA HIS A 131 -6.81 9.91 -20.10
C HIS A 131 -6.39 8.64 -20.86
N ASP A 132 -7.37 7.89 -21.40
CA ASP A 132 -7.15 6.71 -22.23
C ASP A 132 -6.26 5.62 -21.59
N ASN A 133 -6.39 5.42 -20.28
CA ASN A 133 -5.61 4.47 -19.48
C ASN A 133 -4.10 4.78 -19.38
N ASP A 134 -3.68 6.02 -19.66
CA ASP A 134 -2.28 6.42 -19.47
C ASP A 134 -1.96 6.63 -17.97
N LEU A 135 -0.87 6.00 -17.49
CA LEU A 135 -0.39 6.18 -16.11
C LEU A 135 0.50 7.42 -15.96
N ARG A 136 0.92 8.07 -17.04
CA ARG A 136 1.77 9.28 -16.98
C ARG A 136 1.07 10.48 -16.36
N CYS A 137 -0.27 10.50 -16.37
CA CYS A 137 -1.06 11.55 -15.72
C CYS A 137 -1.09 11.44 -14.19
N LEU A 138 -0.59 10.32 -13.62
CA LEU A 138 -0.60 10.08 -12.19
C LEU A 138 0.72 10.47 -11.51
N THR A 139 0.64 10.81 -10.23
CA THR A 139 1.79 10.88 -9.33
C THR A 139 2.28 9.47 -8.98
N ARG A 140 3.53 9.35 -8.51
CA ARG A 140 4.13 8.09 -8.08
C ARG A 140 3.27 7.39 -7.02
N LYS A 141 2.82 8.14 -6.01
CA LYS A 141 1.97 7.59 -4.93
C LYS A 141 0.62 7.10 -5.44
N GLU A 142 0.04 7.77 -6.44
CA GLU A 142 -1.20 7.32 -7.07
C GLU A 142 -1.00 6.05 -7.90
N ILE A 143 0.13 5.90 -8.60
CA ILE A 143 0.48 4.66 -9.31
C ILE A 143 0.67 3.51 -8.31
N GLU A 144 1.37 3.76 -7.19
CA GLU A 144 1.54 2.79 -6.10
C GLU A 144 0.17 2.34 -5.55
N LEU A 145 -0.70 3.30 -5.24
CA LEU A 145 -2.05 3.03 -4.75
C LEU A 145 -2.90 2.26 -5.78
N TYR A 146 -2.87 2.70 -7.04
CA TYR A 146 -3.64 2.10 -8.13
C TYR A 146 -3.33 0.61 -8.30
N TYR A 147 -2.06 0.23 -8.11
CA TYR A 147 -1.62 -1.14 -8.22
C TYR A 147 -1.81 -1.97 -6.94
N GLN A 148 -1.54 -1.38 -5.78
CA GLN A 148 -1.56 -2.08 -4.49
C GLN A 148 -2.99 -2.31 -3.99
N MET A 149 -3.86 -1.30 -4.07
CA MET A 149 -5.17 -1.33 -3.43
C MET A 149 -6.08 -2.47 -3.93
N PRO A 150 -6.17 -2.78 -5.25
CA PRO A 150 -6.94 -3.94 -5.71
C PRO A 150 -6.45 -5.28 -5.18
N ARG A 151 -5.14 -5.41 -4.89
CA ARG A 151 -4.56 -6.63 -4.28
C ARG A 151 -4.96 -6.72 -2.81
N ASP A 152 -4.88 -5.61 -2.10
CA ASP A 152 -5.28 -5.49 -0.70
C ASP A 152 -6.77 -5.79 -0.52
N MET A 153 -7.63 -5.28 -1.40
CA MET A 153 -9.07 -5.59 -1.38
C MET A 153 -9.35 -7.08 -1.57
N LYS A 154 -8.68 -7.74 -2.53
CA LYS A 154 -8.85 -9.19 -2.75
C LYS A 154 -8.39 -10.01 -1.54
N LYS A 155 -7.39 -9.53 -0.82
CA LYS A 155 -6.84 -10.19 0.36
C LYS A 155 -7.80 -10.08 1.56
N VAL A 156 -8.40 -8.91 1.76
CA VAL A 156 -9.28 -8.61 2.91
C VAL A 156 -10.73 -9.04 2.67
N ALA A 157 -11.20 -9.08 1.43
CA ALA A 157 -12.59 -9.41 1.10
C ALA A 157 -13.09 -10.75 1.68
N PRO A 158 -12.33 -11.86 1.64
CA PRO A 158 -12.77 -13.13 2.24
C PRO A 158 -12.95 -13.02 3.76
N VAL A 159 -12.04 -12.32 4.45
CA VAL A 159 -12.11 -12.09 5.90
C VAL A 159 -13.37 -11.31 6.24
N LEU A 160 -13.66 -10.25 5.49
CA LEU A 160 -14.87 -9.44 5.67
C LEU A 160 -16.15 -10.23 5.40
N LEU A 161 -16.19 -10.99 4.29
CA LEU A 161 -17.37 -11.78 3.92
C LEU A 161 -17.69 -12.84 4.98
N ILE A 162 -16.67 -13.55 5.48
CA ILE A 162 -16.82 -14.54 6.55
C ILE A 162 -17.26 -13.86 7.84
N SER A 163 -16.69 -12.69 8.18
CA SER A 163 -17.03 -11.97 9.41
C SER A 163 -18.48 -11.46 9.45
N ALA A 164 -19.14 -11.32 8.29
CA ALA A 164 -20.53 -10.91 8.20
C ALA A 164 -21.51 -12.03 8.60
N LEU A 165 -21.06 -13.29 8.62
CA LEU A 165 -21.87 -14.42 9.08
C LEU A 165 -21.98 -14.42 10.61
N PRO A 166 -23.16 -14.72 11.18
CA PRO A 166 -23.30 -14.84 12.63
C PRO A 166 -22.36 -15.92 13.16
N PHE A 167 -21.78 -15.70 14.35
CA PHE A 167 -20.83 -16.58 15.04
C PHE A 167 -19.44 -16.73 14.39
N ALA A 168 -19.28 -16.50 13.09
CA ALA A 168 -17.98 -16.58 12.41
C ALA A 168 -17.00 -15.50 12.88
N ASN A 169 -17.51 -14.36 13.34
CA ASN A 169 -16.74 -13.28 13.96
C ASN A 169 -15.87 -13.75 15.14
N TYR A 170 -16.35 -14.69 15.95
CA TYR A 170 -15.62 -15.23 17.10
C TYR A 170 -14.42 -16.10 16.71
N VAL A 171 -14.36 -16.58 15.47
CA VAL A 171 -13.25 -17.39 14.95
C VAL A 171 -12.32 -16.55 14.08
N ILE A 172 -12.88 -15.73 13.19
CA ILE A 172 -12.11 -15.01 12.19
C ILE A 172 -11.24 -13.90 12.79
N PHE A 173 -11.72 -13.18 13.83
CA PHE A 173 -10.94 -12.10 14.44
C PHE A 173 -9.73 -12.61 15.22
N PRO A 174 -9.83 -13.67 16.06
CA PRO A 174 -8.65 -14.29 16.65
C PRO A 174 -7.66 -14.79 15.60
N LEU A 175 -8.14 -15.42 14.52
CA LEU A 175 -7.26 -15.87 13.44
C LEU A 175 -6.56 -14.70 12.73
N ALA A 176 -7.28 -13.62 12.43
CA ALA A 176 -6.71 -12.42 11.81
C ALA A 176 -5.65 -11.76 12.70
N TYR A 177 -5.83 -11.82 14.02
CA TYR A 177 -4.85 -11.36 15.00
C TYR A 177 -3.61 -12.25 15.07
N MET A 178 -3.77 -13.58 15.01
CA MET A 178 -2.65 -14.52 15.00
C MET A 178 -1.86 -14.54 13.69
N TYR A 179 -2.54 -14.30 12.56
CA TYR A 179 -1.94 -14.35 11.23
C TYR A 179 -2.16 -13.04 10.44
N PRO A 180 -1.67 -11.89 10.94
CA PRO A 180 -1.92 -10.59 10.33
C PRO A 180 -1.28 -10.45 8.95
N ARG A 181 -0.13 -11.10 8.70
CA ARG A 181 0.53 -11.05 7.39
C ARG A 181 -0.26 -11.77 6.29
N THR A 182 -1.04 -12.80 6.59
CA THR A 182 -1.78 -13.57 5.57
C THR A 182 -3.22 -13.09 5.43
N LEU A 183 -3.89 -12.75 6.53
CA LEU A 183 -5.31 -12.39 6.55
C LEU A 183 -5.56 -10.89 6.45
N LEU A 184 -4.61 -10.05 6.85
CA LEU A 184 -4.74 -8.59 6.83
C LEU A 184 -3.76 -7.93 5.85
N THR A 185 -3.93 -6.63 5.62
CA THR A 185 -3.07 -5.80 4.78
C THR A 185 -2.27 -4.82 5.62
N SER A 186 -1.31 -4.13 5.00
CA SER A 186 -0.43 -3.16 5.67
C SER A 186 -1.18 -2.09 6.47
N HIS A 187 -2.41 -1.75 6.07
CA HIS A 187 -3.28 -0.82 6.79
C HIS A 187 -3.52 -1.23 8.25
N PHE A 188 -3.64 -2.53 8.53
CA PHE A 188 -3.99 -3.06 9.85
C PHE A 188 -2.79 -3.48 10.70
N TRP A 189 -1.58 -3.24 10.20
CA TRP A 189 -0.34 -3.62 10.89
C TRP A 189 0.20 -2.48 11.73
N SER A 190 0.75 -2.81 12.89
CA SER A 190 1.53 -1.85 13.68
C SER A 190 2.77 -1.38 12.91
N ALA A 191 3.37 -0.26 13.33
CA ALA A 191 4.59 0.25 12.70
C ALA A 191 5.72 -0.79 12.73
N GLN A 192 5.87 -1.52 13.84
CA GLN A 192 6.86 -2.59 13.97
C GLN A 192 6.56 -3.74 12.99
N GLN A 193 5.30 -4.20 12.94
CA GLN A 193 4.90 -5.28 12.02
C GLN A 193 5.14 -4.92 10.55
N LYS A 194 4.93 -3.65 10.16
CA LYS A 194 5.22 -3.19 8.80
C LYS A 194 6.70 -3.37 8.45
N VAL A 195 7.61 -3.01 9.36
CA VAL A 195 9.05 -3.17 9.18
C VAL A 195 9.43 -4.65 9.13
N ASP A 196 8.98 -5.43 10.10
CA ASP A 196 9.32 -6.86 10.21
C ASP A 196 8.81 -7.66 8.99
N PHE A 197 7.55 -7.44 8.59
CA PHE A 197 6.96 -8.14 7.45
C PHE A 197 7.60 -7.71 6.15
N ALA A 198 7.92 -6.43 5.98
CA ALA A 198 8.68 -5.97 4.81
C ALA A 198 10.03 -6.70 4.71
N GLN A 199 10.79 -6.79 5.81
CA GLN A 199 12.07 -7.52 5.83
C GLN A 199 11.91 -8.99 5.46
N ILE A 200 10.91 -9.68 6.01
CA ILE A 200 10.61 -11.08 5.69
C ILE A 200 10.27 -11.23 4.20
N ASP A 201 9.40 -10.38 3.67
CA ASP A 201 8.99 -10.39 2.27
C ASP A 201 10.18 -10.14 1.34
N LEU A 202 11.06 -9.18 1.67
CA LEU A 202 12.27 -8.91 0.89
C LEU A 202 13.27 -10.06 0.97
N ARG A 203 13.54 -10.61 2.15
CA ARG A 203 14.41 -11.78 2.31
C ARG A 203 13.94 -12.93 1.41
N ASN A 204 12.63 -13.22 1.41
CA ASN A 204 12.05 -14.27 0.55
C ASN A 204 12.25 -14.01 -0.94
N ARG A 205 12.18 -12.74 -1.39
CA ARG A 205 12.46 -12.35 -2.78
C ARG A 205 13.94 -12.54 -3.12
N LEU A 206 14.84 -12.09 -2.24
CA LEU A 206 16.29 -12.13 -2.45
C LEU A 206 16.85 -13.55 -2.57
N LEU A 207 16.22 -14.55 -1.94
CA LEU A 207 16.59 -15.97 -2.11
C LEU A 207 16.55 -16.44 -3.57
N TYR A 208 15.78 -15.77 -4.43
CA TYR A 208 15.70 -16.09 -5.86
C TYR A 208 16.75 -15.39 -6.71
N ASN A 209 17.52 -14.43 -6.17
CA ASN A 209 18.50 -13.67 -6.95
C ASN A 209 19.53 -14.59 -7.62
N ARG A 210 20.11 -15.51 -6.83
CA ARG A 210 21.10 -16.48 -7.34
C ARG A 210 20.54 -17.35 -8.46
N ARG A 211 19.25 -17.69 -8.42
CA ARG A 211 18.59 -18.52 -9.43
C ARG A 211 18.37 -17.75 -10.73
N VAL A 212 17.96 -16.48 -10.64
CA VAL A 212 17.85 -15.58 -11.81
C VAL A 212 19.23 -15.36 -12.42
N PHE A 213 20.23 -15.04 -11.61
CA PHE A 213 21.61 -14.87 -12.07
C PHE A 213 22.14 -16.10 -12.80
N ARG A 214 21.93 -17.31 -12.26
CA ARG A 214 22.28 -18.58 -12.93
C ARG A 214 21.56 -18.75 -14.28
N CYS A 215 20.29 -18.35 -14.39
CA CYS A 215 19.58 -18.36 -15.66
C CYS A 215 20.16 -17.37 -16.68
N MET A 216 20.70 -16.24 -16.23
CA MET A 216 21.39 -15.29 -17.10
C MET A 216 22.71 -15.88 -17.61
N GLN A 217 23.52 -16.44 -16.69
CA GLN A 217 24.78 -17.10 -17.03
C GLN A 217 24.58 -18.26 -18.01
N SER A 218 23.58 -19.12 -17.80
CA SER A 218 23.32 -20.26 -18.70
C SER A 218 22.93 -19.85 -20.12
N LYS A 219 22.46 -18.62 -20.31
CA LYS A 219 22.03 -18.09 -21.61
C LYS A 219 23.15 -17.33 -22.33
N LEU A 220 24.24 -17.01 -21.64
CA LEU A 220 25.39 -16.32 -22.21
C LEU A 220 26.03 -17.13 -23.35
N ASP A 221 26.05 -18.46 -23.24
CA ASP A 221 26.58 -19.36 -24.28
C ASP A 221 25.85 -19.23 -25.62
N ALA A 222 24.57 -18.83 -25.61
CA ALA A 222 23.84 -18.60 -26.85
C ALA A 222 24.40 -17.40 -27.63
N LEU A 223 24.76 -16.32 -26.92
CA LEU A 223 25.38 -15.13 -27.53
C LEU A 223 26.77 -15.46 -28.09
N LYS A 224 27.53 -16.30 -27.38
CA LYS A 224 28.83 -16.79 -27.85
C LYS A 224 28.71 -17.55 -29.17
N LYS A 225 27.76 -18.48 -29.25
CA LYS A 225 27.52 -19.30 -30.44
C LYS A 225 27.08 -18.48 -31.65
N THR A 226 26.38 -17.37 -31.44
CA THR A 226 25.94 -16.48 -32.51
C THR A 226 26.96 -15.40 -32.86
N HIS A 227 28.18 -15.43 -32.28
CA HIS A 227 29.21 -14.40 -32.43
C HIS A 227 28.67 -12.97 -32.20
N ASP A 228 27.84 -12.84 -31.17
CA ASP A 228 27.17 -11.59 -30.86
C ASP A 228 28.18 -10.51 -30.39
N PRO A 229 28.19 -9.29 -30.96
CA PRO A 229 29.09 -8.22 -30.50
C PRO A 229 28.88 -7.83 -29.03
N ALA A 230 27.68 -8.06 -28.47
CA ALA A 230 27.39 -7.77 -27.07
C ALA A 230 27.92 -8.85 -26.11
N TYR A 231 28.43 -9.99 -26.61
CA TYR A 231 28.91 -11.11 -25.79
C TYR A 231 30.00 -10.66 -24.81
N GLU A 232 31.05 -9.97 -25.28
CA GLU A 232 32.18 -9.58 -24.44
C GLU A 232 31.74 -8.65 -23.30
N LYS A 233 30.98 -7.59 -23.62
CA LYS A 233 30.46 -6.64 -22.63
C LYS A 233 29.53 -7.31 -21.61
N PHE A 234 28.61 -8.16 -22.07
CA PHE A 234 27.67 -8.81 -21.17
C PHE A 234 28.33 -9.91 -20.33
N SER A 235 29.30 -10.64 -20.89
CA SER A 235 30.15 -11.59 -20.18
C SER A 235 30.93 -10.89 -19.06
N TYR A 236 31.51 -9.73 -19.34
CA TYR A 236 32.18 -8.89 -18.34
C TYR A 236 31.24 -8.50 -17.19
N ILE A 237 30.04 -8.00 -17.49
CA ILE A 237 29.03 -7.66 -16.48
C ILE A 237 28.67 -8.86 -15.59
N LEU A 238 28.42 -10.03 -16.19
CA LEU A 238 28.14 -11.24 -15.43
C LEU A 238 29.36 -11.72 -14.63
N GLY A 239 30.57 -11.46 -15.11
CA GLY A 239 31.83 -11.68 -14.41
C GLY A 239 31.97 -10.82 -13.16
N LEU A 240 31.72 -9.52 -13.27
CA LEU A 240 31.68 -8.58 -12.13
C LEU A 240 30.69 -9.04 -11.05
N LEU A 241 29.48 -9.42 -11.47
CA LEU A 241 28.48 -9.96 -10.54
C LEU A 241 28.93 -11.28 -9.90
N GLY A 242 29.69 -12.11 -10.63
CA GLY A 242 30.28 -13.33 -10.12
C GLY A 242 31.40 -13.10 -9.10
N SER A 243 32.15 -12.01 -9.23
CA SER A 243 33.25 -11.65 -8.33
C SER A 243 32.82 -10.83 -7.10
N GLY A 244 31.53 -10.51 -6.96
CA GLY A 244 31.00 -9.74 -5.84
C GLY A 244 30.90 -8.23 -6.08
N LEU A 245 31.14 -7.76 -7.30
CA LEU A 245 31.01 -6.35 -7.71
C LEU A 245 29.68 -6.11 -8.44
N HIS A 246 29.42 -4.85 -8.79
CA HIS A 246 28.23 -4.42 -9.54
C HIS A 246 28.69 -3.56 -10.73
N PRO A 247 28.07 -3.73 -11.92
CA PRO A 247 28.26 -2.79 -13.02
C PRO A 247 27.65 -1.42 -12.70
N THR A 248 28.18 -0.38 -13.34
CA THR A 248 27.62 0.98 -13.36
C THR A 248 26.35 1.05 -14.24
N SER A 249 25.52 2.08 -14.06
CA SER A 249 24.37 2.28 -14.96
C SER A 249 24.76 2.44 -16.43
N GLU A 250 25.92 3.04 -16.72
CA GLU A 250 26.43 3.22 -18.09
C GLU A 250 26.77 1.87 -18.74
N GLU A 251 27.48 0.99 -18.03
CA GLU A 251 27.79 -0.37 -18.49
C GLU A 251 26.51 -1.20 -18.73
N ILE A 252 25.49 -1.02 -17.90
CA ILE A 252 24.19 -1.70 -18.09
C ILE A 252 23.49 -1.18 -19.36
N LEU A 253 23.52 0.14 -19.61
CA LEU A 253 22.91 0.73 -20.79
C LEU A 253 23.59 0.27 -22.09
N ASP A 254 24.90 0.03 -22.03
CA ASP A 254 25.71 -0.48 -23.13
C ASP A 254 25.32 -1.87 -23.63
N VAL A 255 24.58 -2.64 -22.83
CA VAL A 255 24.06 -3.98 -23.17
C VAL A 255 22.53 -4.01 -23.27
N LYS A 256 21.88 -2.86 -23.42
CA LYS A 256 20.41 -2.75 -23.55
C LYS A 256 19.86 -3.64 -24.68
N ASP A 257 20.56 -3.67 -25.81
CA ASP A 257 20.16 -4.40 -27.03
C ASP A 257 20.04 -5.92 -26.79
N VAL A 258 20.82 -6.48 -25.86
CA VAL A 258 20.74 -7.89 -25.46
C VAL A 258 19.33 -8.26 -25.00
N PHE A 259 18.65 -7.34 -24.32
CA PHE A 259 17.31 -7.57 -23.78
C PHE A 259 16.17 -7.35 -24.78
N GLN A 260 16.47 -6.78 -25.96
CA GLN A 260 15.48 -6.57 -27.03
C GLN A 260 15.26 -7.83 -27.88
N ARG A 261 16.16 -8.82 -27.80
CA ARG A 261 16.17 -10.00 -28.66
C ARG A 261 16.40 -11.31 -27.89
N PRO A 262 16.17 -12.47 -28.52
CA PRO A 262 16.51 -13.75 -27.90
C PRO A 262 18.01 -13.79 -27.54
N PRO A 263 18.40 -14.39 -26.41
CA PRO A 263 17.58 -15.18 -25.49
C PRO A 263 16.99 -14.38 -24.31
N PHE A 264 17.23 -13.07 -24.19
CA PHE A 264 16.89 -12.27 -23.00
C PHE A 264 15.60 -11.45 -23.13
N HIS A 265 15.06 -11.32 -24.35
CA HIS A 265 13.74 -10.76 -24.58
C HIS A 265 12.67 -11.50 -23.77
N LEU A 266 11.67 -10.77 -23.26
CA LEU A 266 10.65 -11.29 -22.33
C LEU A 266 9.90 -12.51 -22.91
N ASN A 267 9.61 -12.49 -24.22
CA ASN A 267 8.92 -13.60 -24.89
C ASN A 267 9.81 -14.84 -25.05
N SER A 268 11.14 -14.67 -25.07
CA SER A 268 12.14 -15.74 -25.25
C SER A 268 12.63 -16.33 -23.93
N LEU A 269 12.15 -15.85 -22.77
CA LEU A 269 12.51 -16.40 -21.48
C LEU A 269 11.94 -17.81 -21.26
N SER A 270 12.74 -18.68 -20.64
CA SER A 270 12.31 -20.04 -20.29
C SER A 270 11.32 -20.02 -19.13
N SER A 271 10.53 -21.09 -18.98
CA SER A 271 9.52 -21.20 -17.91
C SER A 271 10.12 -21.09 -16.50
N SER A 272 11.31 -21.69 -16.30
CA SER A 272 12.05 -21.60 -15.03
C SER A 272 12.52 -20.17 -14.75
N HIS A 273 13.07 -19.49 -15.75
CA HIS A 273 13.52 -18.10 -15.63
C HIS A 273 12.33 -17.18 -15.26
N LEU A 274 11.21 -17.30 -15.98
CA LEU A 274 9.98 -16.56 -15.68
C LEU A 274 9.46 -16.84 -14.26
N LYS A 275 9.52 -18.09 -13.80
CA LYS A 275 9.12 -18.45 -12.42
C LYS A 275 9.97 -17.72 -11.39
N TYR A 276 11.29 -17.68 -11.59
CA TYR A 276 12.20 -17.02 -10.66
C TYR A 276 12.06 -15.51 -10.69
N LEU A 277 11.90 -14.90 -11.88
CA LEU A 277 11.58 -13.46 -11.99
C LEU A 277 10.26 -13.11 -11.31
N CYS A 278 9.20 -13.93 -11.47
CA CYS A 278 7.96 -13.70 -10.74
C CYS A 278 8.19 -13.68 -9.23
N ARG A 279 8.98 -14.62 -8.69
CA ARG A 279 9.27 -14.67 -7.25
C ARG A 279 10.13 -13.50 -6.78
N LEU A 280 11.12 -13.09 -7.57
CA LEU A 280 11.96 -11.92 -7.32
C LEU A 280 11.12 -10.63 -7.19
N HIS A 281 10.08 -10.49 -8.02
CA HIS A 281 9.22 -9.31 -8.06
C HIS A 281 7.95 -9.41 -7.20
N ASP A 282 7.87 -10.40 -6.31
CA ASP A 282 6.69 -10.69 -5.48
C ASP A 282 5.38 -10.83 -6.29
N ILE A 283 5.46 -11.63 -7.36
CA ILE A 283 4.36 -11.98 -8.24
C ILE A 283 4.04 -13.46 -8.07
N HIS A 284 2.75 -13.77 -8.00
CA HIS A 284 2.27 -15.14 -7.96
C HIS A 284 2.61 -15.90 -9.26
N ALA A 285 3.51 -16.89 -9.15
CA ALA A 285 4.18 -17.55 -10.28
C ALA A 285 3.41 -18.75 -10.88
N VAL A 286 2.08 -18.71 -10.96
CA VAL A 286 1.28 -19.84 -11.46
C VAL A 286 0.90 -19.63 -12.93
N LEU A 287 -0.07 -18.78 -13.23
CA LEU A 287 -0.55 -18.51 -14.60
C LEU A 287 -0.11 -17.12 -15.11
N LEU A 288 -0.08 -16.99 -16.44
CA LEU A 288 0.15 -15.72 -17.15
C LEU A 288 1.44 -14.99 -16.74
N ARG A 289 2.52 -15.73 -16.43
CA ARG A 289 3.77 -15.17 -15.88
C ARG A 289 4.33 -14.01 -16.69
N ARG A 290 4.40 -14.15 -18.02
CA ARG A 290 4.89 -13.09 -18.93
C ARG A 290 4.07 -11.82 -18.83
N PHE A 291 2.75 -11.95 -18.95
CA PHE A 291 1.83 -10.82 -18.82
C PHE A 291 1.97 -10.12 -17.47
N ARG A 292 1.98 -10.87 -16.36
CA ARG A 292 2.11 -10.31 -15.01
C ARG A 292 3.47 -9.65 -14.77
N LEU A 293 4.54 -10.20 -15.36
CA LEU A 293 5.86 -9.57 -15.36
C LEU A 293 5.87 -8.29 -16.17
N SER A 294 5.25 -8.27 -17.36
CA SER A 294 5.13 -7.05 -18.17
C SER A 294 4.34 -5.97 -17.43
N GLU A 295 3.22 -6.32 -16.78
CA GLU A 295 2.41 -5.40 -15.98
C GLU A 295 3.22 -4.84 -14.81
N ARG A 296 3.97 -5.71 -14.10
CA ARG A 296 4.85 -5.26 -13.01
C ARG A 296 5.93 -4.31 -13.50
N ALA A 297 6.59 -4.64 -14.60
CA ALA A 297 7.64 -3.81 -15.17
C ALA A 297 7.08 -2.45 -15.63
N TYR A 298 5.95 -2.46 -16.33
CA TYR A 298 5.22 -1.26 -16.74
C TYR A 298 4.91 -0.35 -15.55
N VAL A 299 4.36 -0.92 -14.47
CA VAL A 299 4.05 -0.16 -13.24
C VAL A 299 5.30 0.46 -12.63
N VAL A 300 6.40 -0.30 -12.50
CA VAL A 300 7.66 0.22 -11.95
C VAL A 300 8.27 1.31 -12.85
N HIS A 301 8.26 1.11 -14.16
CA HIS A 301 8.75 2.09 -15.13
C HIS A 301 7.97 3.41 -15.04
N HIS A 302 6.63 3.35 -14.97
CA HIS A 302 5.82 4.55 -14.83
C HIS A 302 5.98 5.23 -13.46
N MET A 303 6.28 4.47 -12.40
CA MET A 303 6.72 5.06 -11.13
C MET A 303 8.06 5.81 -11.29
N ASP A 304 9.03 5.24 -12.02
CA ASP A 304 10.32 5.89 -12.29
C ASP A 304 10.16 7.17 -13.11
N MET A 305 9.29 7.15 -14.14
CA MET A 305 8.93 8.36 -14.87
C MET A 305 8.26 9.40 -13.97
N ALA A 306 7.40 8.98 -13.04
CA ALA A 306 6.76 9.88 -12.08
C ALA A 306 7.78 10.51 -11.13
N ILE A 307 8.79 9.75 -10.67
CA ILE A 307 9.90 10.29 -9.86
C ILE A 307 10.60 11.42 -10.62
N LYS A 308 10.90 11.23 -11.91
CA LYS A 308 11.49 12.29 -12.75
C LYS A 308 10.58 13.53 -12.83
N ARG A 309 9.27 13.34 -13.04
CA ARG A 309 8.29 14.44 -13.13
C ARG A 309 8.12 15.21 -11.82
N GLU A 310 8.23 14.52 -10.68
CA GLU A 310 8.10 15.09 -9.33
C GLU A 310 9.35 15.86 -8.86
N GLY A 311 10.35 16.05 -9.74
CA GLY A 311 11.59 16.76 -9.42
C GLY A 311 12.77 15.85 -9.10
N GLY A 312 12.66 14.55 -9.31
CA GLY A 312 13.76 13.59 -9.14
C GLY A 312 13.89 13.01 -7.73
N VAL A 313 14.87 12.11 -7.59
CA VAL A 313 15.05 11.26 -6.39
C VAL A 313 15.35 12.07 -5.12
N HIS A 314 16.13 13.16 -5.24
CA HIS A 314 16.57 13.97 -4.10
C HIS A 314 15.43 14.70 -3.38
N ASN A 315 14.31 14.91 -4.05
CA ASN A 315 13.13 15.59 -3.48
C ASN A 315 12.17 14.62 -2.75
N MET A 316 12.48 13.33 -2.73
CA MET A 316 11.62 12.33 -2.10
C MET A 316 11.82 12.30 -0.58
N PRO A 317 10.73 12.24 0.22
CA PRO A 317 10.85 12.04 1.66
C PRO A 317 11.43 10.66 1.97
N ILE A 318 12.15 10.55 3.10
CA ILE A 318 12.89 9.34 3.52
C ILE A 318 12.04 8.07 3.45
N GLU A 319 10.79 8.12 3.93
CA GLU A 319 9.90 6.95 3.89
C GLU A 319 9.51 6.53 2.46
N SER A 320 9.42 7.49 1.54
CA SER A 320 9.22 7.18 0.12
C SER A 320 10.48 6.64 -0.55
N LEU A 321 11.67 7.10 -0.17
CA LEU A 321 12.94 6.52 -0.62
C LEU A 321 13.06 5.06 -0.19
N LYS A 322 12.83 4.76 1.10
CA LYS A 322 12.84 3.39 1.62
C LYS A 322 11.86 2.49 0.86
N ASN A 323 10.62 2.95 0.65
CA ASN A 323 9.63 2.18 -0.11
C ASN A 323 10.05 1.98 -1.58
N ALA A 324 10.61 3.00 -2.22
CA ALA A 324 11.06 2.90 -3.60
C ALA A 324 12.21 1.89 -3.77
N CYS A 325 13.19 1.91 -2.86
CA CYS A 325 14.27 0.92 -2.78
C CYS A 325 13.70 -0.49 -2.56
N TYR A 326 12.76 -0.63 -1.62
CA TYR A 326 12.11 -1.89 -1.29
C TYR A 326 11.38 -2.51 -2.50
N ILE A 327 10.57 -1.73 -3.21
CA ILE A 327 9.82 -2.16 -4.40
C ILE A 327 10.76 -2.77 -5.44
N ARG A 328 11.95 -2.18 -5.60
CA ARG A 328 12.97 -2.55 -6.57
C ARG A 328 13.93 -3.64 -6.07
N GLY A 329 13.81 -4.07 -4.82
CA GLY A 329 14.57 -5.21 -4.28
C GLY A 329 15.84 -4.84 -3.51
N LEU A 330 15.93 -3.60 -3.01
CA LEU A 330 17.02 -3.15 -2.15
C LEU A 330 16.55 -3.03 -0.69
N ASN A 331 17.35 -3.57 0.24
CA ASN A 331 17.14 -3.38 1.67
C ASN A 331 17.62 -2.00 2.11
N ALA A 332 16.67 -1.13 2.45
CA ALA A 332 16.93 0.26 2.82
C ALA A 332 17.03 0.52 4.34
N ASN A 333 16.84 -0.50 5.19
CA ASN A 333 16.68 -0.27 6.63
C ASN A 333 17.93 0.27 7.32
N ASN A 334 19.13 -0.12 6.84
CA ASN A 334 20.41 0.25 7.43
C ASN A 334 21.23 1.17 6.50
N MET A 335 20.57 1.88 5.58
CA MET A 335 21.22 2.77 4.61
C MET A 335 20.98 4.24 4.98
N SER A 336 21.96 5.09 4.73
CA SER A 336 21.77 6.54 4.84
C SER A 336 20.86 7.06 3.73
N ALA A 337 20.34 8.28 3.90
CA ALA A 337 19.49 8.91 2.88
C ALA A 337 20.26 9.12 1.57
N GLU A 338 21.53 9.52 1.68
CA GLU A 338 22.42 9.76 0.55
C GLU A 338 22.65 8.48 -0.26
N SER A 339 22.99 7.37 0.39
CA SER A 339 23.20 6.09 -0.30
C SER A 339 21.91 5.56 -0.95
N MET A 340 20.74 5.80 -0.34
CA MET A 340 19.46 5.46 -0.97
C MET A 340 19.21 6.31 -2.22
N ILE A 341 19.55 7.61 -2.16
CA ILE A 341 19.40 8.53 -3.29
C ILE A 341 20.33 8.12 -4.43
N GLU A 342 21.61 7.89 -4.17
CA GLU A 342 22.60 7.47 -5.17
C GLU A 342 22.18 6.19 -5.87
N TRP A 343 21.82 5.16 -5.10
CA TRP A 343 21.39 3.89 -5.66
C TRP A 343 20.12 4.03 -6.52
N LEU A 344 19.13 4.79 -6.03
CA LEU A 344 17.87 4.97 -6.75
C LEU A 344 18.04 5.86 -7.99
N GLN A 345 19.01 6.79 -7.99
CA GLN A 345 19.39 7.56 -9.17
C GLN A 345 19.95 6.65 -10.26
N GLU A 346 20.87 5.73 -9.93
CA GLU A 346 21.40 4.75 -10.87
C GLU A 346 20.30 3.85 -11.45
N TRP A 347 19.37 3.39 -10.61
CA TRP A 347 18.20 2.63 -11.08
C TRP A 347 17.34 3.44 -12.05
N VAL A 348 16.95 4.66 -11.66
CA VAL A 348 16.07 5.52 -12.45
C VAL A 348 16.73 5.90 -13.77
N ARG A 349 18.06 6.14 -13.76
CA ARG A 349 18.83 6.43 -14.97
C ARG A 349 18.69 5.32 -16.02
N VAL A 350 18.81 4.06 -15.61
CA VAL A 350 18.61 2.93 -16.53
C VAL A 350 17.14 2.78 -16.92
N SER A 351 16.24 2.84 -15.93
CA SER A 351 14.79 2.64 -16.13
C SER A 351 14.19 3.64 -17.13
N LEU A 352 14.63 4.89 -17.13
CA LEU A 352 14.11 5.93 -18.04
C LEU A 352 14.47 5.72 -19.52
N VAL A 353 15.48 4.88 -19.82
CA VAL A 353 15.90 4.55 -21.19
C VAL A 353 15.25 3.25 -21.67
N VAL A 354 14.63 2.48 -20.78
CA VAL A 354 13.91 1.25 -21.10
C VAL A 354 12.67 1.58 -21.92
N ASP A 355 12.48 0.84 -23.01
CA ASP A 355 11.28 0.82 -23.85
C ASP A 355 10.54 -0.52 -23.71
N GLU A 356 9.43 -0.68 -24.43
CA GLU A 356 8.63 -1.91 -24.40
C GLU A 356 9.40 -3.14 -24.89
N ASP A 357 10.29 -2.95 -25.86
CA ASP A 357 11.08 -4.02 -26.47
C ASP A 357 12.15 -4.55 -25.51
N CYS A 358 12.76 -3.69 -24.70
CA CYS A 358 13.75 -4.10 -23.70
C CYS A 358 13.20 -4.19 -22.27
N ILE A 359 11.88 -4.30 -22.08
CA ILE A 359 11.26 -4.30 -20.74
C ILE A 359 11.77 -5.41 -19.81
N SER A 360 12.29 -6.50 -20.39
CA SER A 360 12.99 -7.56 -19.66
C SER A 360 14.20 -7.03 -18.89
N MET A 361 14.94 -6.04 -19.41
CA MET A 361 16.07 -5.42 -18.72
C MET A 361 15.66 -4.89 -17.34
N LEU A 362 14.52 -4.17 -17.27
CA LEU A 362 13.98 -3.64 -16.03
C LEU A 362 13.67 -4.75 -15.00
N LEU A 363 13.22 -5.91 -15.48
CA LEU A 363 12.97 -7.08 -14.63
C LEU A 363 14.26 -7.72 -14.09
N HIS A 364 15.40 -7.53 -14.75
CA HIS A 364 16.70 -8.04 -14.34
C HIS A 364 17.53 -7.02 -13.55
N LEU A 365 17.15 -5.73 -13.52
CA LEU A 365 17.85 -4.70 -12.75
C LEU A 365 18.08 -5.03 -11.26
N PRO A 366 17.17 -5.71 -10.52
CA PRO A 366 17.47 -6.08 -9.14
C PRO A 366 18.70 -6.99 -9.02
N ILE A 367 19.03 -7.75 -10.06
CA ILE A 367 20.24 -8.56 -10.12
C ILE A 367 21.42 -7.68 -10.54
N LEU A 368 21.27 -6.89 -11.60
CA LEU A 368 22.36 -6.09 -12.14
C LEU A 368 22.85 -5.03 -11.15
N LEU A 369 21.96 -4.40 -10.38
CA LEU A 369 22.31 -3.30 -9.46
C LEU A 369 22.36 -3.70 -7.98
N SER A 370 21.69 -4.78 -7.57
CA SER A 370 21.49 -5.08 -6.14
C SER A 370 21.87 -6.48 -5.72
N TYR A 371 22.34 -7.35 -6.63
CA TYR A 371 22.70 -8.72 -6.28
C TYR A 371 23.78 -8.79 -5.22
N ASN A 372 24.83 -7.98 -5.40
CA ASN A 372 25.96 -7.93 -4.48
C ASN A 372 25.91 -6.76 -3.49
N HIS A 373 24.77 -6.11 -3.32
CA HIS A 373 24.68 -4.97 -2.43
C HIS A 373 24.77 -5.40 -0.96
N THR A 374 25.63 -4.77 -0.16
CA THR A 374 25.94 -5.17 1.22
C THR A 374 24.69 -5.26 2.11
N SER A 375 23.77 -4.30 1.99
CA SER A 375 22.51 -4.31 2.75
C SER A 375 21.61 -5.52 2.44
N ASN A 376 21.66 -6.05 1.23
CA ASN A 376 20.93 -7.25 0.84
C ASN A 376 21.61 -8.51 1.39
N TRP A 377 22.95 -8.57 1.38
CA TRP A 377 23.71 -9.67 1.97
C TRP A 377 23.45 -9.82 3.47
N ILE A 378 23.45 -8.70 4.22
CA ILE A 378 23.14 -8.66 5.65
C ILE A 378 21.72 -9.17 5.95
N LEU A 379 20.78 -9.05 5.01
CA LEU A 379 19.42 -9.54 5.19
C LEU A 379 19.28 -11.04 4.94
N ILE A 380 20.16 -11.64 4.13
CA ILE A 380 20.10 -13.05 3.73
C ILE A 380 20.91 -13.93 4.68
N HIS A 381 22.08 -13.46 5.10
CA HIS A 381 23.01 -14.15 6.01
C HIS A 381 22.85 -13.64 7.41
#